data_AF-A0A518E026-F1
#
_entry.id   AF-A0A518E026-F1
#
_cell.length_a   1.000
_cell.length_b   1.000
_cell.length_c   1.000
_cell.angle_alpha   90.00
_cell.angle_beta   90.00
_cell.angle_gamma   90.00
#
_symmetry.space_group_name_H-M   'P 1'
#
loop_
_entity.id
_entity.type
_entity.pdbx_description
1 polymer ?
#
loop_
_entity_poly.entity_id
_entity_poly.type
_entity_poly.pdbx_seq_one_letter_code
_entity_poly.pdbx_strand_id
1 'polypeptide(L)'
;MIKFISRRGPIAAVVLLLYWFALFVATHLPNVSSPLRVQHSDKLLHFTAYLILAFLAVVVLNTPDWSRWKRYALIFGLLAAYGAIDELFQLMVPGRTADVWDWLADMAGAGCGLALFIAVRALFLCCCSRELPWKKSSHVEKTAATPAPWQ
;
A
#
# COMPACT_ATOMS: atom_id res chain seq x y z
N MET A 1 9.98 -2.58 18.57
CA MET A 1 9.45 -2.28 17.22
C MET A 1 8.15 -3.03 16.88
N ILE A 2 8.00 -4.30 17.25
CA ILE A 2 6.79 -5.14 16.97
C ILE A 2 5.50 -4.60 17.65
N LYS A 3 5.61 -4.02 18.86
CA LYS A 3 4.45 -3.47 19.59
C LYS A 3 3.80 -2.22 18.96
N PHE A 4 4.48 -1.51 18.04
CA PHE A 4 3.99 -0.24 17.50
C PHE A 4 2.98 -0.43 16.35
N ILE A 5 3.06 -1.57 15.65
CA ILE A 5 2.12 -1.95 14.57
C ILE A 5 0.81 -2.50 15.17
N SER A 6 0.89 -3.24 16.29
CA SER A 6 -0.25 -3.90 16.94
C SER A 6 -1.34 -2.93 17.45
N ARG A 7 -0.99 -1.72 17.91
CA ARG A 7 -1.99 -0.73 18.37
C ARG A 7 -2.61 0.12 17.25
N ARG A 8 -1.98 0.19 16.08
CA ARG A 8 -2.45 1.00 14.93
C ARG A 8 -3.19 0.20 13.87
N GLY A 9 -3.01 -1.13 13.87
CA GLY A 9 -3.77 -2.08 13.06
C GLY A 9 -5.29 -1.86 13.08
N PRO A 10 -5.96 -1.73 14.24
CA PRO A 10 -7.41 -1.58 14.27
C PRO A 10 -7.89 -0.26 13.67
N ILE A 11 -7.19 0.86 13.90
CA ILE A 11 -7.57 2.16 13.32
C ILE A 11 -7.42 2.12 11.80
N ALA A 12 -6.29 1.63 11.30
CA ALA A 12 -6.07 1.51 9.86
C ALA A 12 -7.08 0.55 9.20
N ALA A 13 -7.46 -0.54 9.89
CA ALA A 13 -8.49 -1.46 9.43
C ALA A 13 -9.87 -0.78 9.38
N VAL A 14 -10.24 0.00 10.39
CA VAL A 14 -11.49 0.77 10.39
C VAL A 14 -11.50 1.78 9.25
N VAL A 15 -10.41 2.53 9.05
CA VAL A 15 -10.29 3.47 7.92
C VAL A 15 -10.42 2.75 6.57
N LEU A 16 -9.77 1.59 6.41
CA LEU A 16 -9.89 0.77 5.21
C LEU A 16 -11.33 0.32 4.98
N LEU A 17 -12.01 -0.17 6.01
CA LEU A 17 -13.39 -0.66 5.91
C LEU A 17 -14.38 0.47 5.58
N LEU A 18 -14.23 1.62 6.23
CA LEU A 18 -15.05 2.80 5.95
C LEU A 18 -14.82 3.31 4.52
N TYR A 19 -13.56 3.34 4.08
CA TYR A 19 -13.21 3.77 2.74
C TYR A 19 -13.72 2.79 1.68
N TRP A 20 -13.56 1.48 1.90
CA TRP A 20 -14.09 0.45 1.03
C TRP A 20 -15.62 0.52 0.92
N PHE A 21 -16.31 0.69 2.05
CA PHE A 21 -17.76 0.86 2.07
C PHE A 21 -18.21 2.12 1.31
N ALA A 22 -17.49 3.23 1.49
CA ALA A 22 -17.75 4.47 0.75
C ALA A 22 -17.58 4.28 -0.77
N LEU A 23 -16.55 3.54 -1.21
CA LEU A 23 -16.36 3.20 -2.63
C LEU A 23 -17.51 2.34 -3.16
N PHE A 24 -17.88 1.29 -2.44
CA PHE A 24 -19.00 0.42 -2.82
C PHE A 24 -20.30 1.21 -3.00
N VAL A 25 -20.64 2.10 -2.05
CA VAL A 25 -21.82 2.96 -2.19
C VAL A 25 -21.68 3.91 -3.38
N ALA A 26 -20.51 4.50 -3.60
CA ALA A 26 -20.26 5.42 -4.70
C ALA A 26 -20.41 4.77 -6.09
N THR A 27 -19.99 3.52 -6.25
CA THR A 27 -20.09 2.77 -7.52
C THR A 27 -21.51 2.30 -7.80
N HIS A 28 -22.30 2.03 -6.75
CA HIS A 28 -23.68 1.54 -6.86
C HIS A 28 -24.74 2.64 -6.92
N LEU A 29 -24.34 3.92 -6.83
CA LEU A 29 -25.25 5.04 -7.04
C LEU A 29 -25.58 5.18 -8.54
N PRO A 30 -26.87 5.33 -8.91
CA PRO A 30 -27.27 5.51 -10.30
C PRO A 30 -26.64 6.77 -10.87
N ASN A 31 -26.14 6.65 -12.11
CA ASN A 31 -25.50 7.77 -12.78
C ASN A 31 -26.59 8.70 -13.32
N VAL A 32 -26.98 9.70 -12.52
CA VAL A 32 -27.73 10.83 -13.07
C VAL A 32 -26.76 11.63 -13.95
N SER A 33 -27.10 11.77 -15.22
CA SER A 33 -26.31 12.45 -16.25
C SER A 33 -26.08 13.92 -15.86
N SER A 34 -25.04 14.15 -15.07
CA SER A 34 -24.54 15.48 -14.76
C SER A 34 -23.77 16.00 -15.97
N PRO A 35 -24.15 17.15 -16.57
CA PRO A 35 -23.41 17.74 -17.69
C PRO A 35 -21.97 18.17 -17.32
N LEU A 36 -21.58 18.05 -16.05
CA LEU A 36 -20.23 18.36 -15.54
C LEU A 36 -19.32 17.13 -15.37
N ARG A 37 -19.84 15.89 -15.54
CA ARG A 37 -19.01 14.68 -15.47
C ARG A 37 -18.35 14.41 -16.83
N VAL A 38 -17.15 14.96 -16.99
CA VAL A 38 -16.28 14.67 -18.15
C VAL A 38 -15.75 13.24 -18.02
N GLN A 39 -15.78 12.42 -19.09
CA GLN A 39 -15.35 11.00 -19.07
C GLN A 39 -13.92 10.77 -18.54
N HIS A 40 -13.01 11.73 -18.72
CA HIS A 40 -11.65 11.66 -18.15
C HIS A 40 -11.63 11.75 -16.63
N SER A 41 -12.62 12.43 -16.03
CA SER A 41 -12.79 12.48 -14.58
C SER A 41 -13.11 11.09 -14.02
N ASP A 42 -13.83 10.24 -14.76
CA ASP A 42 -14.26 8.93 -14.26
C ASP A 42 -13.06 7.98 -14.10
N LYS A 43 -12.23 7.87 -15.14
CA LYS A 43 -11.00 7.05 -15.10
C LYS A 43 -10.00 7.52 -14.02
N LEU A 44 -9.89 8.83 -13.81
CA LEU A 44 -9.07 9.37 -12.73
C LEU A 44 -9.66 9.05 -11.36
N LEU A 45 -10.99 9.04 -11.21
CA LEU A 45 -11.65 8.63 -9.99
C LEU A 45 -11.39 7.15 -9.70
N HIS A 46 -11.54 6.27 -10.69
CA HIS A 46 -11.21 4.84 -10.60
C HIS A 46 -9.75 4.62 -10.19
N PHE A 47 -8.81 5.26 -10.92
CA PHE A 47 -7.39 5.20 -10.62
C PHE A 47 -7.07 5.66 -9.19
N THR A 48 -7.55 6.84 -8.78
CA THR A 48 -7.25 7.39 -7.45
C THR A 48 -7.94 6.60 -6.33
N ALA A 49 -9.15 6.09 -6.59
CA ALA A 49 -9.90 5.26 -5.66
C ALA A 49 -9.10 3.99 -5.30
N TYR A 50 -8.64 3.26 -6.32
CA TYR A 50 -7.89 2.03 -6.14
C TYR A 50 -6.46 2.24 -5.67
N LEU A 51 -5.85 3.39 -5.98
CA LEU A 51 -4.55 3.79 -5.42
C LEU A 51 -4.62 3.89 -3.90
N ILE A 52 -5.61 4.63 -3.37
CA ILE A 52 -5.80 4.80 -1.93
C ILE A 52 -6.20 3.46 -1.30
N LEU A 53 -7.10 2.71 -1.94
CA LEU A 53 -7.55 1.41 -1.45
C LEU A 53 -6.38 0.43 -1.29
N ALA A 54 -5.53 0.31 -2.32
CA ALA A 54 -4.36 -0.56 -2.29
C ALA A 54 -3.32 -0.13 -1.25
N PHE A 55 -3.08 1.17 -1.13
CA PHE A 55 -2.19 1.71 -0.10
C PHE A 55 -2.69 1.38 1.31
N LEU A 56 -3.98 1.58 1.60
CA LEU A 56 -4.58 1.24 2.89
C LEU A 56 -4.55 -0.28 3.14
N ALA A 57 -4.89 -1.09 2.14
CA ALA A 57 -4.87 -2.55 2.24
C ALA A 57 -3.48 -3.08 2.58
N VAL A 58 -2.43 -2.56 1.92
CA VAL A 58 -1.06 -3.00 2.20
C VAL A 58 -0.57 -2.53 3.56
N VAL A 59 -1.01 -1.37 4.06
CA VAL A 59 -0.71 -0.90 5.43
C VAL A 59 -1.31 -1.84 6.46
N VAL A 60 -2.58 -2.20 6.32
CA VAL A 60 -3.31 -3.05 7.28
C VAL A 60 -2.78 -4.47 7.28
N LEU A 61 -2.59 -5.05 6.11
CA LEU A 61 -2.23 -6.45 6.00
C LEU A 61 -0.74 -6.72 6.32
N ASN A 62 0.07 -5.69 6.67
CA ASN A 62 1.54 -5.77 6.72
C ASN A 62 2.10 -6.59 7.87
N THR A 63 2.02 -7.92 7.72
CA THR A 63 2.55 -8.88 8.68
C THR A 63 3.98 -9.32 8.34
N PRO A 64 4.82 -9.62 9.35
CA PRO A 64 6.21 -10.04 9.15
C PRO A 64 6.36 -11.46 8.58
N ASP A 65 5.34 -12.31 8.73
CA ASP A 65 5.47 -13.77 8.62
C ASP A 65 5.45 -14.30 7.18
N TRP A 66 5.20 -13.45 6.19
CA TRP A 66 5.11 -13.86 4.79
C TRP A 66 6.14 -13.16 3.88
N SER A 67 6.53 -13.84 2.80
CA SER A 67 7.32 -13.26 1.73
C SER A 67 6.59 -12.02 1.18
N ARG A 68 7.28 -10.87 1.29
CA ARG A 68 6.75 -9.55 0.91
C ARG A 68 6.16 -9.55 -0.50
N TRP A 69 6.83 -10.19 -1.45
CA TRP A 69 6.40 -10.26 -2.85
C TRP A 69 5.12 -11.07 -3.04
N LYS A 70 5.01 -12.24 -2.40
CA LYS A 70 3.79 -13.07 -2.46
C LYS A 70 2.59 -12.31 -1.92
N ARG A 71 2.80 -11.54 -0.86
CA ARG A 71 1.73 -10.76 -0.25
C ARG A 71 1.29 -9.57 -1.11
N TYR A 72 2.22 -8.83 -1.70
CA TYR A 72 1.86 -7.74 -2.62
C TYR A 72 1.13 -8.28 -3.86
N ALA A 73 1.58 -9.42 -4.39
CA ALA A 73 0.88 -10.10 -5.48
C ALA A 73 -0.54 -10.55 -5.08
N LEU A 74 -0.72 -11.10 -3.87
CA LEU A 74 -2.05 -11.45 -3.37
C LEU A 74 -2.95 -10.22 -3.25
N ILE A 75 -2.48 -9.14 -2.62
CA ILE A 75 -3.27 -7.92 -2.46
C ILE A 75 -3.67 -7.35 -3.82
N PHE A 76 -2.72 -7.28 -4.75
CA PHE A 76 -2.99 -6.83 -6.11
C PHE A 76 -4.05 -7.72 -6.79
N GLY A 77 -3.90 -9.04 -6.71
CA GLY A 77 -4.85 -9.99 -7.29
C GLY A 77 -6.26 -9.87 -6.70
N LEU A 78 -6.37 -9.68 -5.37
CA LEU A 78 -7.65 -9.47 -4.70
C LEU A 78 -8.32 -8.17 -5.15
N LEU A 79 -7.56 -7.08 -5.30
CA LEU A 79 -8.10 -5.80 -5.77
C LEU A 79 -8.48 -5.83 -7.25
N ALA A 80 -7.70 -6.51 -8.09
CA ALA A 80 -8.03 -6.71 -9.51
C ALA A 80 -9.31 -7.54 -9.67
N ALA A 81 -9.46 -8.61 -8.89
CA ALA A 81 -10.69 -9.41 -8.86
C ALA A 81 -11.88 -8.59 -8.34
N TYR A 82 -11.68 -7.79 -7.28
CA TYR A 82 -12.71 -6.92 -6.75
C TYR A 82 -13.16 -5.87 -7.76
N GLY A 83 -12.26 -5.19 -8.47
CA GLY A 83 -12.62 -4.25 -9.55
C GLY A 83 -13.38 -4.91 -10.69
N ALA A 84 -12.97 -6.11 -11.11
CA ALA A 84 -13.73 -6.84 -12.14
C ALA A 84 -15.16 -7.16 -11.65
N ILE A 85 -15.31 -7.53 -10.38
CA ILE A 85 -16.62 -7.79 -9.77
C ILE A 85 -17.45 -6.52 -9.65
N ASP A 86 -16.85 -5.39 -9.25
CA ASP A 86 -17.55 -4.11 -9.13
C ASP A 86 -18.08 -3.64 -10.49
N GLU A 87 -17.27 -3.70 -11.55
CA GLU A 87 -17.70 -3.39 -12.93
C GLU A 87 -18.85 -4.29 -13.40
N LEU A 88 -18.81 -5.59 -13.07
CA LEU A 88 -19.92 -6.50 -13.39
C LEU A 88 -21.20 -6.15 -12.61
N PHE A 89 -21.09 -5.73 -11.35
CA PHE A 89 -22.24 -5.29 -10.55
C PHE A 89 -22.79 -3.95 -11.02
N GLN A 90 -21.95 -3.05 -11.54
CA GLN A 90 -22.41 -1.80 -12.13
C GLN A 90 -23.38 -2.02 -13.31
N LEU A 91 -23.32 -3.15 -14.01
CA LEU A 91 -24.33 -3.52 -15.04
C LEU A 91 -25.74 -3.65 -14.47
N MET A 92 -25.88 -3.91 -13.17
CA MET A 92 -27.17 -4.02 -12.49
C MET A 92 -27.69 -2.65 -12.04
N VAL A 93 -26.88 -1.59 -12.13
CA VAL A 93 -27.21 -0.24 -11.70
C VAL A 93 -27.76 0.56 -12.90
N PRO A 94 -28.99 1.10 -12.82
CA PRO A 94 -29.55 1.89 -13.91
C PRO A 94 -28.66 3.10 -14.27
N GLY A 95 -28.35 3.25 -15.56
CA GLY A 95 -27.53 4.35 -16.07
C GLY A 95 -26.01 4.16 -15.92
N ARG A 96 -25.55 2.99 -15.47
CA ARG A 96 -24.13 2.61 -15.49
C ARG A 96 -23.85 1.59 -16.58
N THR A 97 -22.62 1.59 -17.07
CA THR A 97 -22.12 0.64 -18.07
C THR A 97 -20.77 0.14 -17.59
N ALA A 98 -20.54 -1.17 -17.62
CA ALA A 98 -19.21 -1.70 -17.35
C ALA A 98 -18.24 -1.26 -18.45
N ASP A 99 -17.08 -0.75 -18.06
CA ASP A 99 -15.99 -0.41 -18.99
C ASP A 99 -14.71 -1.13 -18.57
N VAL A 100 -14.13 -1.87 -19.52
CA VAL A 100 -12.82 -2.52 -19.34
C VAL A 100 -11.74 -1.47 -19.05
N TRP A 101 -11.88 -0.24 -19.55
CA TRP A 101 -10.95 0.84 -19.26
C TRP A 101 -11.00 1.32 -17.82
N ASP A 102 -12.15 1.23 -17.16
CA ASP A 102 -12.30 1.59 -15.74
C ASP A 102 -11.66 0.51 -14.86
N TRP A 103 -11.85 -0.77 -15.22
CA TRP A 103 -11.12 -1.87 -14.60
C TRP A 103 -9.59 -1.75 -14.78
N LEU A 104 -9.12 -1.34 -15.96
CA LEU A 104 -7.69 -1.10 -16.18
C LEU A 104 -7.17 0.09 -15.37
N ALA A 105 -7.98 1.14 -15.20
CA ALA A 105 -7.65 2.27 -14.33
C ALA A 105 -7.55 1.83 -12.85
N ASP A 106 -8.45 0.96 -12.40
CA ASP A 106 -8.42 0.36 -11.06
C ASP A 106 -7.14 -0.46 -10.84
N MET A 107 -6.77 -1.30 -11.82
CA MET A 107 -5.53 -2.08 -11.77
C MET A 107 -4.29 -1.18 -11.71
N ALA A 108 -4.25 -0.14 -12.55
CA ALA A 108 -3.14 0.82 -12.56
C ALA A 108 -3.05 1.56 -11.21
N GLY A 109 -4.18 2.00 -10.66
CA GLY A 109 -4.30 2.61 -9.35
C GLY A 109 -3.76 1.69 -8.26
N ALA A 110 -4.23 0.44 -8.22
CA ALA A 110 -3.80 -0.54 -7.24
C ALA A 110 -2.28 -0.82 -7.30
N GLY A 111 -1.73 -0.94 -8.51
CA GLY A 111 -0.29 -1.10 -8.71
C GLY A 111 0.51 0.10 -8.21
N CYS A 112 0.07 1.32 -8.52
CA CYS A 112 0.67 2.56 -8.03
C CYS A 112 0.59 2.69 -6.51
N GLY A 113 -0.54 2.33 -5.88
CA GLY A 113 -0.71 2.35 -4.43
C GLY A 113 0.25 1.41 -3.71
N LEU A 114 0.46 0.21 -4.25
CA LEU A 114 1.46 -0.73 -3.75
C LEU A 114 2.89 -0.19 -3.92
N ALA A 115 3.22 0.33 -5.11
CA ALA A 115 4.53 0.91 -5.38
C ALA A 115 4.84 2.09 -4.45
N LEU A 116 3.85 2.95 -4.20
CA LEU A 116 3.95 4.08 -3.29
C LEU A 116 4.28 3.62 -1.87
N PHE A 117 3.60 2.59 -1.36
CA PHE A 117 3.90 2.03 -0.04
C PHE A 117 5.34 1.50 0.05
N ILE A 118 5.80 0.81 -1.00
CA ILE A 118 7.18 0.29 -1.07
C ILE A 118 8.18 1.45 -1.05
N ALA A 119 7.96 2.49 -1.85
CA ALA A 119 8.81 3.67 -1.92
C ALA A 119 8.88 4.40 -0.57
N VAL A 120 7.73 4.67 0.05
CA VAL A 120 7.64 5.31 1.37
C VAL A 120 8.40 4.48 2.41
N ARG A 121 8.18 3.17 2.46
CA ARG A 121 8.89 2.27 3.38
C ARG A 121 10.40 2.28 3.13
N ALA A 122 10.84 2.25 1.88
CA ALA A 122 12.26 2.29 1.52
C ALA A 122 12.91 3.62 1.96
N LEU A 123 12.24 4.74 1.74
CA LEU A 123 12.70 6.07 2.17
C LEU A 123 12.82 6.15 3.70
N PHE A 124 11.82 5.68 4.44
CA PHE A 124 11.87 5.63 5.91
C PHE A 124 13.05 4.78 6.42
N LEU A 125 13.28 3.60 5.84
CA LEU A 125 14.39 2.73 6.24
C LEU A 125 15.76 3.31 5.86
N CYS A 126 15.88 3.93 4.68
CA CYS A 126 17.10 4.58 4.21
C CYS A 126 17.46 5.81 5.06
N CYS A 127 16.45 6.57 5.50
CA CYS A 127 16.63 7.72 6.37
C CYS A 127 17.08 7.29 7.78
N CYS A 128 16.41 6.29 8.39
CA CYS A 128 16.82 5.74 9.68
C CYS A 128 18.21 5.07 9.66
N SER A 129 18.61 4.42 8.57
CA SER A 129 19.95 3.78 8.50
C SER A 129 21.10 4.80 8.40
N ARG A 130 20.80 6.06 8.06
CA ARG A 130 21.80 7.13 7.93
C ARG A 130 22.19 7.75 9.28
N GLU A 131 21.41 7.50 10.34
CA GLU A 131 21.61 8.06 11.68
C GLU A 131 22.40 7.18 12.67
N LEU A 132 23.25 6.24 12.21
CA LEU A 132 24.08 5.41 13.10
C LEU A 132 25.58 5.70 12.91
N PRO A 133 26.16 6.76 13.53
CA PRO A 133 27.55 7.14 13.34
C PRO A 133 28.56 6.33 14.17
N TRP A 134 28.14 5.46 15.10
CA TRP A 134 29.05 5.02 16.18
C TRP A 134 29.75 3.67 15.97
N LYS A 135 29.42 2.88 14.94
CA LYS A 135 29.95 1.49 14.82
C LYS A 135 31.19 1.35 13.92
N LYS A 136 32.19 2.22 14.06
CA LYS A 136 33.54 2.05 13.48
C LYS A 136 34.66 2.67 14.34
N SER A 137 34.84 2.21 15.58
CA SER A 137 36.11 2.46 16.31
C SER A 137 36.31 1.54 17.53
N SER A 138 36.46 0.23 17.33
CA SER A 138 36.92 -0.65 18.43
C SER A 138 37.85 -1.79 18.01
N HIS A 139 38.49 -1.68 16.83
CA HIS A 139 39.50 -2.65 16.37
C HIS A 139 40.84 -1.98 16.05
N VAL A 140 41.27 -1.07 16.91
CA VAL A 140 42.67 -0.64 17.07
C VAL A 140 42.71 -0.30 18.56
N GLU A 141 43.21 -1.15 19.46
CA GLU A 141 44.57 -1.07 19.95
C GLU A 141 44.74 -2.15 21.05
N LYS A 142 45.24 -3.33 20.68
CA LYS A 142 45.78 -4.33 21.64
C LYS A 142 47.09 -4.89 21.12
N THR A 143 47.94 -4.00 20.62
CA THR A 143 49.29 -4.32 20.16
C THR A 143 50.25 -3.24 20.66
N ALA A 144 50.50 -3.20 21.96
CA ALA A 144 51.72 -2.59 22.51
C ALA A 144 51.91 -2.97 23.99
N ALA A 145 53.17 -3.22 24.34
CA ALA A 145 53.78 -3.39 25.68
C ALA A 145 53.68 -4.81 26.30
N THR A 146 54.74 -5.58 26.64
CA THR A 146 56.23 -5.44 26.68
C THR A 146 56.80 -6.86 26.99
N PRO A 147 58.08 -7.22 26.69
CA PRO A 147 58.58 -8.58 26.89
C PRO A 147 59.03 -8.89 28.34
N ALA A 148 59.12 -10.19 28.64
CA ALA A 148 59.46 -10.78 29.93
C ALA A 148 60.88 -10.45 30.44
N PRO A 149 61.10 -10.50 31.77
CA PRO A 149 62.39 -10.87 32.33
C PRO A 149 62.36 -12.28 32.94
N TRP A 150 63.43 -13.02 32.63
CA TRP A 150 63.79 -14.32 33.18
C TRP A 150 64.11 -14.22 34.68
N GLN A 151 63.38 -14.95 35.53
CA GLN A 151 63.84 -15.48 36.82
C GLN A 151 63.11 -16.79 37.13
#